data_AF-A0A4Q5PBG4-F1
#
_entry.id   AF-A0A4Q5PBG4-F1
#
_cell.length_a   1.000
_cell.length_b   1.000
_cell.length_c   1.000
_cell.angle_alpha   90.00
_cell.angle_beta   90.00
_cell.angle_gamma   90.00
#
_symmetry.space_group_name_H-M   'P 1'
#
loop_
_entity.id
_entity.type
_entity.pdbx_description
1 polymer ?
#
loop_
_entity_poly.entity_id
_entity_poly.type
_entity_poly.pdbx_seq_one_letter_code
_entity_poly.pdbx_strand_id
1 'polypeptide(L)'
;MHRAPTLAELSKLDDAAFRALFTKSPVKRIGRNRFLRNVLIAIGNSGDATLIDDAQRLLGDENPLVRGAAVWALAQLQSDEAFAELSAAAIDAEDDDTVRTEWRRPLAL
;
A
#
# COMPACT_ATOMS: atom_id res chain seq x y z
N MET A 1 23.76 -1.71 17.11
CA MET A 1 22.31 -1.62 17.43
C MET A 1 21.54 -2.04 16.20
N HIS A 2 20.62 -3.01 16.29
CA HIS A 2 19.73 -3.33 15.17
C HIS A 2 18.56 -2.35 15.21
N ARG A 3 18.51 -1.41 14.26
CA ARG A 3 17.37 -0.51 14.07
C ARG A 3 16.27 -1.30 13.36
N ALA A 4 15.01 -1.13 13.78
CA ALA A 4 13.88 -1.67 13.04
C ALA A 4 13.74 -0.92 11.69
N PRO A 5 13.41 -1.62 10.59
CA PRO A 5 13.20 -0.99 9.30
C PRO A 5 12.02 -0.01 9.34
N THR A 6 12.10 1.06 8.55
CA THR A 6 11.01 2.06 8.41
C THR A 6 9.88 1.52 7.54
N LEU A 7 8.71 2.17 7.58
CA LEU A 7 7.60 1.82 6.67
C LEU A 7 7.98 1.98 5.20
N ALA A 8 8.77 3.01 4.87
CA ALA A 8 9.32 3.22 3.53
C ALA A 8 10.27 2.10 3.08
N GLU A 9 11.09 1.56 3.99
CA GLU A 9 11.96 0.42 3.67
C GLU A 9 11.14 -0.87 3.50
N LEU A 10 10.15 -1.09 4.36
CA LEU A 10 9.28 -2.27 4.32
C LEU A 10 8.37 -2.30 3.10
N SER A 11 7.91 -1.14 2.59
CA SER A 11 7.04 -1.06 1.41
C SER A 11 7.74 -1.50 0.12
N LYS A 12 9.09 -1.49 0.10
CA LYS A 12 9.93 -1.78 -1.07
C LYS A 12 10.31 -3.25 -1.20
N LEU A 13 9.87 -4.11 -0.28
CA LEU A 13 10.21 -5.52 -0.30
C LEU A 13 9.52 -6.25 -1.46
N ASP A 14 10.31 -6.79 -2.38
CA ASP A 14 9.87 -7.84 -3.30
C ASP A 14 9.78 -9.21 -2.58
N ASP A 15 9.40 -10.28 -3.29
CA ASP A 15 9.24 -11.60 -2.65
C ASP A 15 10.59 -12.13 -2.14
N ALA A 16 11.68 -11.91 -2.88
CA ALA A 16 13.01 -12.38 -2.49
C ALA A 16 13.50 -11.66 -1.22
N ALA A 17 13.41 -10.34 -1.19
CA ALA A 17 13.78 -9.49 -0.06
C ALA A 17 12.90 -9.79 1.17
N PHE A 18 11.59 -9.96 0.99
CA PHE A 18 10.69 -10.38 2.06
C PHE A 18 11.10 -11.73 2.66
N ARG A 19 11.36 -12.73 1.81
CA ARG A 19 11.74 -14.07 2.28
C ARG A 19 13.09 -14.11 2.96
N ALA A 20 14.04 -13.28 2.50
CA ALA A 20 15.35 -13.11 3.12
C ALA A 20 15.19 -12.49 4.52
N LEU A 21 14.51 -11.33 4.61
CA LEU A 21 14.34 -10.57 5.85
C LEU A 21 13.63 -11.38 6.94
N PHE A 22 12.58 -12.13 6.58
CA PHE A 22 11.80 -12.92 7.55
C PHE A 22 12.22 -14.39 7.62
N THR A 23 13.47 -14.70 7.27
CA THR A 23 14.00 -16.07 7.42
C THR A 23 13.90 -16.52 8.88
N LYS A 24 13.32 -17.71 9.11
CA LYS A 24 13.03 -18.27 10.45
C LYS A 24 12.06 -17.45 11.31
N SER A 25 11.37 -16.45 10.75
CA SER A 25 10.31 -15.71 11.43
C SER A 25 8.92 -16.30 11.12
N PRO A 26 8.00 -16.38 12.09
CA PRO A 26 6.60 -16.73 11.83
C PRO A 26 5.92 -15.81 10.80
N VAL A 27 6.39 -14.55 10.67
CA VAL A 27 5.90 -13.58 9.67
C VAL A 27 6.01 -14.13 8.25
N LYS A 28 7.05 -14.93 7.95
CA LYS A 28 7.23 -15.53 6.62
C LYS A 28 6.02 -16.33 6.13
N ARG A 29 5.20 -16.86 7.04
CA ARG A 29 4.01 -17.67 6.72
C ARG A 29 2.88 -16.86 6.07
N ILE A 30 2.79 -15.55 6.31
CA ILE A 30 1.71 -14.72 5.75
C ILE A 30 1.93 -14.36 4.27
N GLY A 31 3.19 -14.40 3.82
CA GLY A 31 3.62 -14.03 2.47
C GLY A 31 3.75 -12.53 2.22
N ARG A 32 4.46 -12.15 1.14
CA ARG A 32 4.75 -10.75 0.77
C ARG A 32 3.48 -9.91 0.68
N ASN A 33 2.47 -10.39 -0.04
CA ASN A 33 1.32 -9.55 -0.41
C ASN A 33 0.49 -9.16 0.82
N ARG A 34 0.25 -10.08 1.75
CA ARG A 34 -0.42 -9.77 3.03
C ARG A 34 0.45 -8.88 3.93
N PHE A 35 1.76 -9.06 3.85
CA PHE A 35 2.69 -8.20 4.57
C PHE A 35 2.65 -6.75 4.04
N LEU A 36 2.79 -6.56 2.72
CA LEU A 36 2.72 -5.24 2.09
C LEU A 36 1.35 -4.59 2.29
N ARG A 37 0.26 -5.36 2.24
CA ARG A 37 -1.07 -4.87 2.65
C ARG A 37 -0.99 -4.26 4.05
N ASN A 38 -0.45 -4.97 5.04
CA ASN A 38 -0.36 -4.47 6.41
C ASN A 38 0.57 -3.26 6.53
N VAL A 39 1.66 -3.21 5.76
CA VAL A 39 2.55 -2.05 5.70
C VAL A 39 1.80 -0.83 5.15
N LEU A 40 1.02 -0.97 4.08
CA LEU A 40 0.20 0.10 3.51
C LEU A 40 -0.89 0.57 4.49
N ILE A 41 -1.50 -0.34 5.24
CA ILE A 41 -2.40 0.03 6.34
C ILE A 41 -1.66 0.86 7.39
N ALA A 42 -0.45 0.46 7.78
CA ALA A 42 0.37 1.23 8.72
C ALA A 42 0.79 2.61 8.15
N ILE A 43 1.07 2.69 6.84
CA ILE A 43 1.37 3.93 6.14
C ILE A 43 0.17 4.87 6.21
N GLY A 44 -1.03 4.45 5.81
CA GLY A 44 -2.23 5.30 5.88
C GLY A 44 -2.56 5.74 7.32
N ASN A 45 -2.46 4.82 8.28
CA ASN A 45 -2.68 5.13 9.71
C ASN A 45 -1.66 6.14 10.28
N SER A 46 -0.49 6.28 9.67
CA SER A 46 0.54 7.19 10.18
C SER A 46 0.20 8.66 9.97
N GLY A 47 -0.62 8.98 8.96
CA GLY A 47 -0.85 10.36 8.52
C GLY A 47 0.39 11.06 7.96
N ASP A 48 1.49 10.34 7.74
CA ASP A 48 2.75 10.90 7.28
C ASP A 48 2.75 11.08 5.75
N ALA A 49 2.50 12.31 5.31
CA ALA A 49 2.50 12.67 3.90
C ALA A 49 3.83 12.39 3.17
N THR A 50 4.95 12.20 3.89
CA THR A 50 6.22 11.84 3.25
C THR A 50 6.22 10.42 2.67
N LEU A 51 5.22 9.59 3.00
CA LEU A 51 5.06 8.22 2.52
C LEU A 51 4.10 8.10 1.32
N ILE A 52 3.60 9.22 0.78
CA ILE A 52 2.70 9.23 -0.37
C ILE A 52 3.35 8.51 -1.57
N ASP A 53 4.60 8.85 -1.91
CA ASP A 53 5.30 8.26 -3.05
C ASP A 53 5.52 6.74 -2.88
N ASP A 54 5.75 6.29 -1.64
CA ASP A 54 5.90 4.87 -1.32
C ASP A 54 4.59 4.10 -1.54
N ALA A 55 3.45 4.71 -1.21
CA ALA A 55 2.12 4.14 -1.47
C ALA A 55 1.75 4.20 -2.95
N GLN A 56 1.98 5.33 -3.64
CA GLN A 56 1.69 5.49 -5.07
C GLN A 56 2.40 4.45 -5.92
N ARG A 57 3.68 4.16 -5.64
CA ARG A 57 4.43 3.13 -6.36
C ARG A 57 3.75 1.76 -6.32
N LEU A 58 3.06 1.43 -5.23
CA LEU A 58 2.38 0.14 -5.05
C LEU A 58 1.01 0.06 -5.73
N LEU A 59 0.52 1.15 -6.35
CA LEU A 59 -0.61 1.09 -7.29
C LEU A 59 -0.30 0.25 -8.53
N GLY A 60 0.97 0.07 -8.89
CA GLY A 60 1.40 -0.78 -10.00
C GLY A 60 1.70 -2.23 -9.63
N ASP A 61 1.40 -2.66 -8.39
CA ASP A 61 1.71 -4.02 -7.94
C ASP A 61 0.88 -5.06 -8.71
N GLU A 62 1.47 -6.21 -9.05
CA GLU A 62 0.80 -7.32 -9.72
C GLU A 62 -0.41 -7.83 -8.92
N ASN A 63 -0.36 -7.71 -7.59
CA ASN A 63 -1.38 -8.26 -6.72
C ASN A 63 -2.47 -7.22 -6.35
N PRO A 64 -3.75 -7.49 -6.64
CA PRO A 64 -4.83 -6.54 -6.35
C PRO A 64 -4.99 -6.23 -4.86
N LEU A 65 -4.64 -7.14 -3.94
CA LEU A 65 -4.67 -6.87 -2.50
C LEU A 65 -3.70 -5.75 -2.11
N VAL A 66 -2.54 -5.68 -2.77
CA VAL A 66 -1.53 -4.64 -2.52
C VAL A 66 -2.00 -3.33 -3.14
N ARG A 67 -2.48 -3.37 -4.40
CA ARG A 67 -3.02 -2.17 -5.07
C ARG A 67 -4.17 -1.55 -4.27
N GLY A 68 -5.19 -2.31 -3.88
CA GLY A 68 -6.31 -1.80 -3.09
C GLY A 68 -5.89 -1.21 -1.74
N ALA A 69 -4.89 -1.80 -1.07
CA ALA A 69 -4.35 -1.22 0.16
C ALA A 69 -3.57 0.08 -0.08
N ALA A 70 -2.94 0.23 -1.24
CA ALA A 70 -2.27 1.46 -1.64
C ALA A 70 -3.29 2.58 -1.91
N VAL A 71 -4.40 2.25 -2.58
CA VAL A 71 -5.54 3.17 -2.73
C VAL A 71 -6.01 3.68 -1.38
N TRP A 72 -6.26 2.77 -0.44
CA TRP A 72 -6.70 3.14 0.90
C TRP A 72 -5.67 4.03 1.62
N ALA A 73 -4.37 3.70 1.54
CA ALA A 73 -3.34 4.52 2.17
C ALA A 73 -3.31 5.94 1.60
N LEU A 74 -3.41 6.08 0.28
CA LEU A 74 -3.43 7.39 -0.39
C LEU A 74 -4.64 8.23 -0.01
N ALA A 75 -5.81 7.60 0.13
CA ALA A 75 -7.02 8.23 0.63
C ALA A 75 -6.86 8.81 2.06
N GLN A 76 -5.93 8.28 2.86
CA GLN A 76 -5.64 8.83 4.20
C GLN A 76 -4.56 9.93 4.19
N LEU A 77 -3.64 9.90 3.22
CA LEU A 77 -2.46 10.77 3.20
C LEU A 77 -2.61 12.01 2.32
N GLN A 78 -3.43 11.93 1.27
CA GLN A 78 -3.64 13.02 0.33
C GLN A 78 -4.84 13.89 0.74
N SER A 79 -4.89 15.12 0.22
CA SER A 79 -6.11 15.90 0.27
C SER A 79 -7.19 15.27 -0.61
N ASP A 80 -8.46 15.52 -0.28
CA ASP A 80 -9.61 15.05 -1.04
C ASP A 80 -9.51 15.40 -2.53
N GLU A 81 -9.02 16.61 -2.85
CA GLU A 81 -8.86 17.07 -4.23
C GLU A 81 -7.78 16.30 -4.99
N ALA A 82 -6.61 16.08 -4.36
CA ALA A 82 -5.53 15.32 -4.98
C ALA A 82 -5.90 13.84 -5.15
N PHE A 83 -6.63 13.27 -4.18
CA PHE A 83 -7.13 11.89 -4.30
C PHE A 83 -8.21 11.77 -5.38
N ALA A 84 -9.12 12.74 -5.49
CA ALA A 84 -10.15 12.77 -6.52
C ALA A 84 -9.53 12.79 -7.93
N GLU A 85 -8.53 13.65 -8.16
CA GLU A 85 -7.80 13.72 -9.44
C GLU A 85 -7.12 12.39 -9.79
N LEU A 86 -6.43 11.78 -8.83
CA LEU A 86 -5.78 10.49 -9.02
C LEU A 86 -6.77 9.37 -9.33
N SER A 87 -7.88 9.31 -8.58
CA SER A 87 -8.88 8.25 -8.71
C SER A 87 -9.59 8.26 -10.07
N ALA A 88 -9.82 9.46 -10.65
CA ALA A 88 -10.49 9.62 -11.93
C ALA A 88 -9.75 8.89 -13.06
N ALA A 89 -8.42 8.98 -13.09
CA ALA A 89 -7.60 8.26 -14.08
C ALA A 89 -7.45 6.76 -13.74
N ALA A 90 -7.37 6.42 -12.45
CA ALA A 90 -7.05 5.07 -12.00
C ALA A 90 -8.23 4.09 -12.12
N ILE A 91 -9.48 4.54 -11.94
CA ILE A 91 -10.67 3.68 -12.02
C ILE A 91 -10.83 3.05 -13.41
N ASP A 92 -10.57 3.82 -14.47
CA ASP A 92 -10.73 3.37 -15.85
C ASP A 92 -9.60 2.42 -16.28
N ALA A 93 -8.42 2.57 -15.70
CA ALA A 93 -7.24 1.75 -16.02
C ALA A 93 -7.12 0.47 -15.17
N GLU A 94 -7.82 0.38 -14.03
CA GLU A 94 -7.81 -0.81 -13.18
C GLU A 94 -8.76 -1.88 -13.72
N ASP A 95 -8.31 -3.13 -13.78
CA ASP A 95 -9.09 -4.28 -14.28
C ASP A 95 -9.72 -5.10 -13.15
N ASP A 96 -9.23 -4.97 -11.91
CA ASP A 96 -9.74 -5.68 -10.76
C ASP A 96 -10.89 -4.92 -10.08
N ASP A 97 -12.07 -5.55 -10.03
CA ASP A 97 -13.27 -4.93 -9.45
C ASP A 97 -13.13 -4.62 -7.95
N THR A 98 -12.34 -5.39 -7.20
CA THR A 98 -12.13 -5.13 -5.77
C THR A 98 -11.30 -3.86 -5.57
N VAL A 99 -10.31 -3.62 -6.43
CA VAL A 99 -9.50 -2.40 -6.40
C VAL A 99 -10.32 -1.20 -6.87
N ARG A 100 -11.17 -1.36 -7.90
CA ARG A 100 -12.14 -0.33 -8.30
C ARG A 100 -13.09 0.06 -7.18
N THR A 101 -13.50 -0.89 -6.34
CA THR A 101 -14.32 -0.58 -5.15
C THR A 101 -13.57 0.29 -4.15
N GLU A 102 -12.28 0.02 -3.91
CA GLU A 102 -11.47 0.86 -3.03
C GLU A 102 -11.35 2.29 -3.56
N TRP A 103 -11.16 2.47 -4.87
CA TRP A 103 -11.12 3.80 -5.50
C TRP A 103 -12.42 4.59 -5.37
N ARG A 104 -13.56 3.90 -5.40
CA ARG A 104 -14.90 4.51 -5.30
C ARG A 104 -15.35 4.70 -3.85
N ARG A 105 -14.57 4.24 -2.88
CA ARG A 105 -14.94 4.34 -1.49
C ARG A 105 -14.96 5.84 -1.09
N PRO A 106 -16.05 6.33 -0.49
CA PRO A 106 -16.08 7.70 -0.02
C PRO A 106 -14.99 7.90 1.03
N LEU A 107 -14.29 9.03 0.94
CA LEU A 107 -13.40 9.50 2.00
C LEU A 107 -14.24 9.64 3.27
N ALA A 108 -13.75 9.08 4.38
CA ALA A 108 -14.46 9.20 5.65
C ALA A 108 -14.42 10.68 6.08
N LEU A 109 -15.60 11.28 6.26
CA LEU A 109 -15.80 12.64 6.75
C LEU A 109 -15.25 12.84 8.18
#